data_AF-A0A0D2XV03-F1
#
_entry.id   AF-A0A0D2XV03-F1
#
_cell.length_a   1.000
_cell.length_b   1.000
_cell.length_c   1.000
_cell.angle_alpha   90.00
_cell.angle_beta   90.00
_cell.angle_gamma   90.00
#
_symmetry.space_group_name_H-M   'P 1'
#
loop_
_entity.id
_entity.type
_entity.pdbx_description
1 polymer ?
#
loop_
_entity_poly.entity_id
_entity_poly.type
_entity_poly.pdbx_seq_one_letter_code
_entity_poly.pdbx_strand_id
1 'polypeptide(L)'
;MSETSNALFPGVALVTGAASEGCRRLALFDKDSTGLNDTKATIKTTSGDANPDVFIRHVDNLDTYEVSRNMELVIKHFGRIDYAVNCAGLYAG
;
A
#
# COMPACT_ATOMS: atom_id res chain seq x y z
N MET A 1 23.62 8.04 -15.26
CA MET A 1 22.88 8.81 -14.25
C MET A 1 21.95 7.82 -13.55
N SER A 2 22.31 7.41 -12.33
CA SER A 2 21.48 6.53 -11.52
C SER A 2 20.38 7.40 -10.90
N GLU A 3 19.14 7.24 -11.34
CA GLU A 3 18.00 7.82 -10.63
C GLU A 3 17.91 7.15 -9.27
N THR A 4 18.26 7.90 -8.23
CA THR A 4 18.02 7.50 -6.85
C THR A 4 16.51 7.37 -6.67
N SER A 5 16.03 6.14 -6.49
CA SER A 5 14.61 5.87 -6.22
C SER A 5 14.19 6.67 -4.98
N ASN A 6 13.32 7.66 -5.17
CA ASN A 6 12.90 8.62 -4.14
C ASN A 6 11.92 8.03 -3.11
N ALA A 7 11.96 6.72 -2.89
CA ALA A 7 11.10 6.07 -1.92
C ALA A 7 11.71 6.26 -0.53
N LEU A 8 11.22 7.30 0.16
CA LEU A 8 11.60 7.65 1.54
C LEU A 8 11.43 6.49 2.53
N PHE A 9 10.64 5.47 2.18
CA PHE A 9 10.38 4.28 3.00
C PHE A 9 10.33 2.99 2.14
N PRO A 10 10.92 1.86 2.58
CA PRO A 10 10.96 0.60 1.82
C PRO A 10 9.58 0.05 1.40
N GLY A 11 8.55 0.24 2.24
CA GLY A 11 7.19 -0.17 1.92
C GLY A 11 6.61 0.55 0.70
N VAL A 12 6.92 1.85 0.54
CA VAL A 12 6.48 2.67 -0.61
C VAL A 12 7.15 2.20 -1.89
N ALA A 13 8.46 1.91 -1.84
CA ALA A 13 9.21 1.37 -2.99
C ALA A 13 8.60 0.06 -3.49
N LEU A 14 8.25 -0.83 -2.57
CA LEU A 14 7.67 -2.13 -2.89
C LEU A 14 6.34 -2.00 -3.61
N VAL A 15 5.41 -1.21 -3.08
CA VAL A 15 4.05 -1.14 -3.63
C VAL A 15 3.98 -0.34 -4.94
N THR A 16 4.84 0.66 -5.10
CA THR A 16 4.97 1.41 -6.37
C THR A 16 5.61 0.54 -7.46
N GLY A 17 6.64 -0.24 -7.13
CA GLY A 17 7.24 -1.22 -8.04
C GLY A 17 6.26 -2.35 -8.41
N ALA A 18 5.51 -2.90 -7.44
CA ALA A 18 4.49 -3.90 -7.74
C ALA A 18 3.46 -3.39 -8.75
N ALA A 19 3.06 -2.12 -8.64
CA ALA A 19 2.14 -1.49 -9.58
C ALA A 19 2.74 -1.30 -10.98
N SER A 20 4.01 -0.89 -11.09
CA SER A 20 4.71 -0.76 -12.38
C SER A 20 4.89 -2.12 -13.07
N GLU A 21 5.13 -3.18 -12.31
CA GLU A 21 5.25 -4.56 -12.79
C GLU A 21 3.90 -5.23 -13.10
N GLY A 22 2.79 -4.48 -13.04
CA GLY A 22 1.48 -4.93 -13.51
C GLY A 22 0.49 -5.36 -12.43
N CYS A 23 0.81 -5.21 -11.15
CA CYS A 23 -0.19 -5.39 -10.10
C CYS A 23 -1.29 -4.31 -10.23
N ARG A 24 -2.53 -4.73 -10.47
CA ARG A 24 -3.67 -3.82 -10.71
C ARG A 24 -4.61 -3.64 -9.52
N ARG A 25 -4.42 -4.41 -8.45
CA ARG A 25 -5.27 -4.42 -7.25
C ARG A 25 -4.37 -4.37 -6.04
N LEU A 26 -4.36 -3.24 -5.35
CA LEU A 26 -3.52 -3.02 -4.18
C LEU A 26 -4.38 -2.57 -2.99
N ALA A 27 -4.16 -3.20 -1.84
CA ALA A 27 -4.68 -2.74 -0.57
C ALA A 27 -3.52 -2.21 0.28
N LEU A 28 -3.65 -0.98 0.78
CA LEU A 28 -2.62 -0.33 1.61
C LEU A 28 -3.21 0.09 2.95
N PHE A 29 -2.50 -0.23 4.02
CA PHE A 29 -2.88 0.07 5.40
C PHE A 29 -1.76 0.82 6.10
N ASP A 30 -2.07 2.01 6.62
CA ASP A 30 -1.12 2.81 7.38
C ASP A 30 -1.87 3.68 8.40
N LYS A 31 -1.20 4.05 9.50
CA LYS A 31 -1.70 5.03 10.47
C LYS A 31 -1.45 6.47 10.00
N ASP A 32 -0.55 6.70 9.06
CA ASP A 32 -0.36 8.01 8.46
C ASP A 32 -1.26 8.16 7.23
N SER A 33 -2.39 8.84 7.42
CA SER A 33 -3.32 9.14 6.34
C SER A 33 -2.71 9.98 5.21
N THR A 34 -1.73 10.83 5.50
CA THR A 34 -1.10 11.67 4.47
C THR A 34 -0.20 10.82 3.59
N GLY A 35 0.76 10.10 4.20
CA GLY A 35 1.65 9.19 3.47
C GLY A 35 0.91 8.10 2.69
N LEU A 36 -0.24 7.64 3.19
CA LEU A 36 -1.09 6.68 2.51
C LEU A 36 -1.71 7.25 1.22
N ASN A 37 -2.21 8.49 1.25
CA ASN A 37 -2.75 9.16 0.08
C ASN A 37 -1.66 9.51 -0.93
N ASP A 38 -0.49 9.96 -0.47
CA ASP A 38 0.66 10.24 -1.31
C ASP A 38 1.12 8.97 -2.05
N THR A 39 1.21 7.85 -1.33
CA THR A 39 1.56 6.55 -1.93
C THR A 39 0.55 6.12 -2.99
N LYS A 40 -0.75 6.31 -2.73
CA LYS A 40 -1.81 6.05 -3.74
C LYS A 40 -1.65 6.93 -4.97
N ALA A 41 -1.34 8.21 -4.80
CA ALA A 41 -1.09 9.12 -5.91
C ALA A 41 0.16 8.69 -6.71
N THR A 42 1.25 8.32 -6.03
CA THR A 42 2.46 7.80 -6.69
C THR A 42 2.17 6.54 -7.49
N ILE A 43 1.48 5.55 -6.91
CA ILE A 43 1.09 4.33 -7.62
C ILE A 43 0.33 4.64 -8.91
N LYS A 44 -0.64 5.56 -8.85
CA LYS A 44 -1.42 5.95 -10.03
C LYS A 44 -0.54 6.61 -11.10
N THR A 45 0.33 7.52 -10.70
CA THR A 45 1.25 8.21 -11.63
C THR A 45 2.23 7.23 -12.27
N THR A 46 2.87 6.35 -11.49
CA THR A 46 3.86 5.38 -11.99
C THR A 46 3.23 4.30 -12.87
N SER A 47 1.94 4.00 -12.69
CA SER A 47 1.24 2.98 -13.48
C SER A 47 0.75 3.47 -14.84
N GLY A 48 0.89 4.78 -15.15
CA GLY A 48 0.39 5.38 -16.38
C GLY A 48 -1.10 5.09 -16.61
N ASP A 49 -1.45 4.68 -17.83
CA ASP A 49 -2.84 4.43 -18.23
C ASP A 49 -3.46 3.16 -17.63
N ALA A 50 -2.67 2.36 -16.91
CA ALA A 50 -3.17 1.12 -16.36
C ALA A 50 -4.16 1.29 -15.20
N ASN A 51 -4.19 2.48 -14.58
CA ASN A 51 -5.15 2.90 -13.57
C ASN A 51 -5.51 1.81 -12.54
N PRO A 52 -4.53 1.34 -11.72
CA PRO A 52 -4.77 0.30 -10.73
C PRO A 52 -5.83 0.72 -9.71
N ASP A 53 -6.61 -0.25 -9.23
CA ASP A 53 -7.51 -0.06 -8.10
C ASP A 53 -6.71 -0.12 -6.80
N VAL A 54 -6.62 1.03 -6.13
CA VAL A 54 -5.87 1.20 -4.88
C VAL A 54 -6.86 1.46 -3.75
N PHE A 55 -7.13 0.42 -2.97
CA PHE A 55 -7.94 0.44 -1.78
C PHE A 55 -7.09 0.84 -0.57
N ILE A 56 -7.38 1.98 0.03
CA ILE A 56 -6.62 2.49 1.18
C ILE A 56 -7.46 2.47 2.44
N ARG A 57 -6.86 2.11 3.57
CA ARG A 57 -7.49 2.22 4.89
C ARG A 57 -6.50 2.80 5.88
N HIS A 58 -6.97 3.76 6.66
CA HIS A 58 -6.27 4.22 7.85
C HIS A 58 -6.44 3.17 8.95
N VAL A 59 -5.35 2.59 9.43
CA VAL A 59 -5.36 1.43 10.35
C VAL A 59 -4.24 1.57 11.37
N ASP A 60 -4.57 1.34 12.65
CA ASP A 60 -3.56 1.05 13.65
C ASP A 60 -3.23 -0.45 13.61
N ASN A 61 -2.03 -0.80 13.14
CA ASN A 61 -1.57 -2.19 13.06
C ASN A 61 -1.33 -2.83 14.43
N LEU A 62 -1.37 -2.06 15.53
CA LEU A 62 -1.35 -2.59 16.90
C LEU A 62 -2.74 -3.09 17.36
N ASP A 63 -3.81 -2.63 16.71
CA ASP A 63 -5.18 -3.10 16.97
C ASP A 63 -5.51 -4.33 16.10
N THR A 64 -5.45 -5.51 16.72
CA THR A 64 -5.74 -6.79 16.05
C THR A 64 -7.17 -6.89 15.51
N TYR A 65 -8.14 -6.18 16.09
CA TYR A 65 -9.50 -6.13 15.57
C TYR A 65 -9.57 -5.31 14.30
N GLU A 66 -8.91 -4.14 14.25
CA GLU A 66 -8.81 -3.36 13.03
C GLU A 66 -8.11 -4.13 11.91
N VAL A 67 -6.99 -4.80 12.21
CA VAL A 67 -6.28 -5.62 11.22
C VAL A 67 -7.21 -6.69 10.63
N SER A 68 -7.87 -7.48 11.48
CA SER A 68 -8.76 -8.57 11.04
C SER A 68 -9.92 -8.04 10.19
N ARG A 69 -10.57 -6.97 10.65
CA ARG A 69 -11.67 -6.33 9.93
C ARG A 69 -11.24 -5.78 8.57
N ASN A 70 -10.05 -5.18 8.47
CA ASN A 70 -9.58 -4.62 7.20
C ASN A 70 -9.19 -5.73 6.20
N MET A 71 -8.71 -6.89 6.66
CA MET A 71 -8.50 -8.05 5.79
C MET A 71 -9.82 -8.56 5.18
N GLU A 72 -10.89 -8.63 5.98
CA GLU A 72 -12.23 -8.97 5.48
C GLU A 72 -12.73 -7.96 4.45
N LEU A 73 -12.50 -6.66 4.68
CA LEU A 73 -12.88 -5.61 3.74
C LEU A 73 -12.12 -5.72 2.41
N VAL A 74 -10.83 -6.09 2.45
CA VAL A 74 -10.04 -6.35 1.23
C VAL A 74 -10.58 -7.55 0.47
N ILE A 75 -10.90 -8.64 1.16
CA ILE A 75 -11.51 -9.81 0.52
C ILE A 75 -12.88 -9.45 -0.05
N LYS A 76 -13.68 -8.63 0.65
CA LYS A 76 -14.97 -8.14 0.14
C LYS A 76 -14.80 -7.26 -1.11
N HIS A 77 -13.75 -6.45 -1.18
CA HIS A 77 -13.50 -5.53 -2.29
C HIS A 77 -12.86 -6.23 -3.51
N PHE A 78 -11.89 -7.13 -3.30
CA PHE A 78 -11.13 -7.79 -4.38
C PHE A 78 -11.42 -9.27 -4.59
N GLY A 79 -12.16 -9.91 -3.69
CA GLY A 79 -12.52 -11.33 -3.70
C GLY A 79 -11.47 -12.28 -3.12
N ARG A 80 -10.22 -11.85 -2.95
CA ARG A 80 -9.10 -12.65 -2.44
C ARG A 80 -7.91 -11.77 -2.05
N ILE A 81 -6.93 -12.37 -1.37
CA ILE A 81 -5.59 -11.79 -1.14
C ILE A 81 -4.57 -12.76 -1.72
N ASP A 82 -3.80 -12.31 -2.72
CA ASP A 82 -2.77 -13.13 -3.37
C ASP A 82 -1.44 -13.09 -2.61
N TYR A 83 -1.07 -11.90 -2.14
CA TYR A 83 0.14 -11.66 -1.37
C TYR A 83 -0.17 -10.66 -0.26
N ALA A 84 0.41 -10.89 0.92
CA ALA A 84 0.35 -9.97 2.05
C ALA A 84 1.79 -9.64 2.46
N VAL A 85 2.09 -8.36 2.61
CA VAL A 85 3.40 -7.90 3.04
C VAL A 85 3.22 -7.09 4.31
N ASN A 86 3.82 -7.56 5.41
CA ASN A 86 3.86 -6.81 6.65
C ASN A 86 5.08 -5.87 6.62
N CYS A 87 4.82 -4.60 6.37
CA CYS A 87 5.83 -3.53 6.37
C CYS A 87 5.55 -2.47 7.45
N ALA A 88 4.87 -2.84 8.53
CA ALA A 88 4.67 -1.96 9.67
C ALA A 88 5.91 -1.99 10.57
N GLY A 89 6.58 -0.86 10.74
CA GLY A 89 7.71 -0.68 11.66
C GLY A 89 7.32 0.19 12.84
N LEU A 90 7.88 -0.11 14.02
CA LEU A 90 7.85 0.82 15.16
C LEU A 90 9.03 1.78 15.02
N TYR A 91 8.75 3.08 14.95
CA TYR A 91 9.77 4.09 15.22
C TYR A 91 10.02 4.11 16.73
N ALA A 92 11.15 3.56 17.18
CA ALA A 92 11.68 3.86 18.49
C ALA A 92 12.25 5.29 18.43
N GLY A 93 11.54 6.22 19.06
CA GLY A 93 12.07 7.56 19.38
C GLY A 93 12.86 7.50 20.68
#